data_AF-A0A969WFI7-F1
#
_entry.id   AF-A0A969WFI7-F1
#
_cell.length_a   1.000
_cell.length_b   1.000
_cell.length_c   1.000
_cell.angle_alpha   90.00
_cell.angle_beta   90.00
_cell.angle_gamma   90.00
#
_symmetry.space_group_name_H-M   'P 1'
#
loop_
_entity.id
_entity.type
_entity.pdbx_description
1 polymer ?
#
loop_
_entity_poly.entity_id
_entity_poly.type
_entity_poly.pdbx_seq_one_letter_code
_entity_poly.pdbx_strand_id
1 'polypeptide(L)'
;MLTAIQGIYRNGKIQLTEEPRNVRNDTPVIVTFLTSGKIDLAARGIGEEQAADLRARLATFAEEWNSPEMDIYDNYDAAKTNL
;
A
#
# COMPACT_ATOMS: atom_id res chain seq x y z
N MET A 1 2.51 -15.23 13.78
CA MET A 1 1.94 -14.28 12.80
C MET A 1 2.56 -12.92 13.07
N LEU A 2 2.98 -12.18 12.05
CA LEU A 2 3.53 -10.83 12.22
C LEU A 2 2.36 -9.84 12.34
N THR A 3 2.43 -8.91 13.30
CA THR A 3 1.46 -7.81 13.46
C THR A 3 2.12 -6.53 12.97
N ALA A 4 1.50 -5.85 12.00
CA ALA A 4 1.98 -4.57 11.48
C ALA A 4 0.98 -3.48 11.82
N ILE A 5 1.44 -2.42 12.48
CA ILE A 5 0.63 -1.27 12.90
C ILE A 5 1.33 -0.02 12.40
N GLN A 6 0.57 0.88 11.78
CA GLN A 6 1.11 2.17 11.36
C GLN A 6 1.14 3.14 12.54
N GLY A 7 2.02 4.13 12.43
CA GLY A 7 2.16 5.16 13.44
C GLY A 7 2.80 6.41 12.87
N ILE A 8 2.70 7.50 13.63
CA ILE A 8 3.29 8.78 13.29
C ILE A 8 4.58 8.95 14.08
N TYR A 9 5.70 9.13 13.39
CA TYR A 9 6.95 9.50 14.03
C TYR A 9 6.94 10.99 14.40
N ARG A 10 7.12 11.31 15.68
CA ARG A 10 7.16 12.68 16.19
C ARG A 10 8.14 12.78 17.36
N ASN A 11 9.13 13.66 17.24
CA ASN A 11 10.09 13.98 18.30
C ASN A 11 10.79 12.74 18.91
N GLY A 12 11.28 11.82 18.06
CA GLY A 12 11.97 10.62 18.54
C GLY A 12 11.05 9.49 19.03
N LYS A 13 9.73 9.66 18.97
CA LYS A 13 8.74 8.67 19.39
C LYS A 13 7.81 8.27 18.24
N ILE A 14 7.34 7.03 18.25
CA ILE A 14 6.31 6.54 17.33
C ILE A 14 4.99 6.53 18.08
N GLN A 15 4.02 7.29 17.60
CA GLN A 15 2.64 7.27 18.09
C GLN A 15 1.87 6.27 17.25
N LEU A 16 1.56 5.10 17.81
CA LEU A 16 0.78 4.08 17.13
C LEU A 16 -0.65 4.57 16.88
N THR A 17 -1.22 4.27 15.71
CA THR A 17 -2.61 4.63 15.39
C THR A 17 -3.61 3.76 16.15
N GLU A 18 -3.18 2.59 16.61
CA GLU A 18 -3.97 1.66 17.43
C GLU A 18 -3.08 0.92 18.43
N GLU A 19 -3.71 0.37 19.47
CA GLU A 19 -3.00 -0.42 20.48
C GLU A 19 -2.77 -1.86 19.98
N PRO A 20 -1.53 -2.37 20.00
CA PRO A 20 -1.25 -3.75 19.58
C PRO A 20 -1.93 -4.76 20.49
N ARG A 21 -2.91 -5.49 19.96
CA ARG A 21 -3.55 -6.60 20.67
C ARG A 21 -2.68 -7.84 20.59
N ASN A 22 -2.60 -8.59 21.70
CA ASN A 22 -1.89 -9.88 21.79
C ASN A 22 -0.37 -9.82 21.58
N VAL A 23 0.27 -8.67 21.84
CA VAL A 23 1.73 -8.55 21.86
C VAL A 23 2.21 -8.59 23.31
N ARG A 24 3.21 -9.43 23.62
CA ARG A 24 3.78 -9.52 24.97
C ARG A 24 4.70 -8.33 25.23
N ASN A 25 4.87 -7.97 26.51
CA ASN A 25 5.92 -7.04 26.92
C ASN A 25 7.29 -7.53 26.42
N ASP A 26 8.18 -6.57 26.12
CA ASP A 26 9.55 -6.81 25.66
C ASP A 26 9.67 -7.56 24.32
N THR A 27 8.60 -7.59 23.51
CA THR A 27 8.66 -8.15 22.15
C THR A 27 9.53 -7.26 21.25
N PRO A 28 10.56 -7.80 20.56
CA PRO A 28 11.37 -7.04 19.61
C PRO A 28 10.54 -6.53 18.43
N VAL A 29 10.82 -5.32 17.96
CA VAL A 29 10.12 -4.68 16.85
C VAL A 29 11.07 -4.23 15.74
N ILE A 30 10.59 -4.22 14.51
CA ILE A 30 11.25 -3.60 13.36
C ILE A 30 10.48 -2.32 13.03
N VAL A 31 11.19 -1.21 12.86
CA VAL A 31 10.59 0.08 12.50
C VAL A 31 10.98 0.43 11.08
N THR A 32 9.97 0.68 10.24
CA THR A 32 10.16 1.17 8.88
C THR A 32 9.60 2.59 8.76
N PHE A 33 10.44 3.54 8.39
CA PHE A 33 10.02 4.93 8.16
C PHE A 33 9.51 5.09 6.73
N LEU A 34 8.22 5.36 6.59
CA LEU A 34 7.60 5.63 5.30
C LEU A 34 7.89 7.07 4.88
N THR A 35 8.36 7.24 3.65
CA THR A 35 8.51 8.55 3.02
C THR A 35 7.27 8.87 2.21
N SER A 36 6.58 9.96 2.53
CA SER A 36 5.50 10.50 1.70
C SER A 36 6.08 11.18 0.46
N GLY A 37 6.53 10.38 -0.50
CA GLY A 37 6.93 10.83 -1.82
C GLY A 37 5.83 10.54 -2.82
N LYS A 38 5.45 11.52 -3.64
CA LYS A 38 4.82 11.18 -4.92
C LYS A 38 5.85 10.39 -5.71
N ILE A 39 5.44 9.24 -6.24
CA ILE A 39 6.30 8.49 -7.16
C ILE A 39 6.34 9.29 -8.46
N ASP A 40 7.50 9.84 -8.78
CA ASP A 40 7.74 10.42 -10.09
C ASP A 40 7.94 9.27 -11.09
N LEU A 41 6.88 8.97 -11.84
CA LEU A 41 6.88 7.92 -12.85
C LEU A 41 7.78 8.27 -14.04
N ALA A 42 7.85 9.55 -14.41
CA ALA A 42 8.67 10.02 -15.52
C ALA A 42 10.16 9.87 -15.19
N ALA A 43 10.58 10.24 -13.98
CA ALA A 43 11.95 10.02 -13.50
C ALA A 43 12.33 8.53 -13.43
N ARG A 44 11.35 7.63 -13.40
CA ARG A 44 11.53 6.17 -13.43
C ARG A 44 11.43 5.57 -14.84
N GLY A 45 11.39 6.40 -15.87
CA GLY A 45 11.31 5.97 -17.27
C GLY A 45 9.89 5.58 -17.72
N ILE A 46 8.87 5.82 -16.90
CA ILE A 46 7.47 5.57 -17.23
C ILE A 46 6.85 6.91 -17.64
N GLY A 47 7.20 7.34 -18.85
CA GLY A 47 6.52 8.44 -19.54
C GLY A 47 5.20 8.00 -20.17
N GLU A 48 4.49 8.92 -20.81
CA GLU A 48 3.19 8.64 -21.45
C GLU A 48 3.28 7.54 -22.53
N GLU A 49 4.31 7.59 -23.38
CA GLU A 49 4.53 6.57 -24.43
C GLU A 49 4.76 5.18 -23.83
N GLN A 50 5.64 5.09 -22.83
CA GLN A 50 5.91 3.82 -22.15
C GLN A 50 4.68 3.30 -21.39
N ALA A 51 3.87 4.20 -20.82
CA ALA A 51 2.62 3.84 -20.17
C ALA A 51 1.57 3.34 -21.17
N ALA A 52 1.53 3.92 -22.39
CA ALA A 52 0.65 3.46 -23.46
C ALA A 52 1.07 2.07 -23.98
N ASP A 53 2.37 1.84 -24.21
CA ASP A 53 2.90 0.52 -24.57
C ASP A 53 2.56 -0.53 -23.51
N LEU A 54 2.78 -0.21 -22.24
CA LEU A 54 2.47 -1.12 -21.14
C LEU A 54 0.98 -1.47 -21.09
N ARG A 55 0.09 -0.49 -21.27
CA ARG A 55 -1.36 -0.73 -21.34
C ARG A 55 -1.74 -1.61 -22.52
N ALA A 56 -1.15 -1.37 -23.71
CA ALA A 56 -1.42 -2.17 -24.89
C ALA A 56 -1.00 -3.64 -24.69
N ARG A 57 0.17 -3.87 -24.08
CA ARG A 57 0.68 -5.22 -23.78
C ARG A 57 -0.17 -5.97 -22.76
N LEU A 58 -0.87 -5.26 -21.89
CA LEU A 58 -1.75 -5.83 -20.86
C LEU A 58 -3.23 -5.85 -21.28
N ALA A 59 -3.56 -5.45 -22.51
CA ALA A 59 -4.94 -5.32 -22.98
C ALA A 59 -5.74 -6.63 -22.90
N THR A 60 -5.08 -7.78 -23.00
CA THR A 60 -5.73 -9.10 -22.87
C THR A 60 -6.36 -9.34 -21.50
N PHE A 61 -5.90 -8.64 -20.46
CA PHE A 61 -6.44 -8.73 -19.10
C PHE A 61 -7.45 -7.63 -18.79
N ALA A 62 -7.73 -6.72 -19.74
CA ALA A 62 -8.55 -5.55 -19.48
C ALA A 62 -9.99 -5.89 -19.12
N GLU A 63 -10.57 -6.94 -19.72
CA GLU A 63 -11.95 -7.33 -19.41
C GLU A 63 -12.11 -7.79 -17.96
N GLU A 64 -11.20 -8.66 -17.50
CA GLU A 64 -11.17 -9.14 -16.11
C GLU A 64 -10.82 -8.02 -15.14
N TRP A 65 -9.85 -7.16 -15.48
CA TRP A 65 -9.40 -6.08 -14.60
C TRP A 65 -10.42 -4.94 -14.47
N ASN A 66 -11.24 -4.71 -15.50
CA ASN A 66 -12.30 -3.69 -15.49
C ASN A 66 -13.65 -4.26 -15.00
N SER A 67 -13.69 -5.51 -14.52
CA SER A 67 -14.92 -6.08 -13.99
C SER A 67 -15.27 -5.43 -12.64
N PRO A 68 -16.56 -5.27 -12.29
CA PRO A 68 -16.97 -4.66 -11.03
C PRO A 68 -16.41 -5.36 -9.79
N GLU A 69 -16.10 -6.65 -9.90
CA GLU A 69 -15.49 -7.44 -8.83
C GLU A 69 -14.08 -6.95 -8.47
N MET A 70 -13.38 -6.32 -9.43
CA MET A 70 -12.03 -5.79 -9.22
C MET A 70 -12.01 -4.43 -8.54
N ASP A 71 -13.14 -3.71 -8.51
CA ASP A 71 -13.28 -2.42 -7.80
C ASP A 71 -12.93 -2.54 -6.30
N ILE A 72 -13.01 -3.74 -5.72
CA ILE A 72 -12.60 -4.00 -4.34
C ILE A 72 -11.13 -3.65 -4.08
N TYR A 73 -10.27 -3.73 -5.10
CA TYR A 73 -8.84 -3.46 -4.97
C TYR A 73 -8.51 -1.97 -4.97
N ASP A 74 -9.38 -1.11 -5.48
CA ASP A 74 -9.19 0.35 -5.46
C ASP A 74 -9.15 0.89 -4.03
N ASN A 75 -9.86 0.23 -3.11
CA ASN A 75 -9.86 0.58 -1.69
C ASN A 75 -9.77 -0.68 -0.82
N TYR A 76 -8.80 -1.54 -1.15
CA TYR A 76 -8.61 -2.85 -0.51
C TYR A 76 -8.56 -2.77 1.02
N ASP A 77 -7.84 -1.80 1.58
CA ASP A 77 -7.68 -1.66 3.03
C ASP A 77 -9.02 -1.29 3.73
N ALA A 78 -9.85 -0.46 3.10
CA ALA A 78 -11.18 -0.17 3.62
C ALA A 78 -12.13 -1.36 3.44
N ALA A 79 -12.07 -2.05 2.30
CA ALA A 79 -12.90 -3.23 2.03
C ALA A 79 -12.60 -4.38 3.00
N LYS A 80 -11.31 -4.61 3.31
CA LYS A 80 -10.85 -5.63 4.27
C LYS A 80 -11.36 -5.42 5.69
N THR A 81 -11.61 -4.17 6.09
CA THR A 81 -12.08 -3.84 7.44
C THR A 81 -13.55 -4.21 7.66
N ASN A 82 -14.31 -4.43 6.58
CA ASN A 82 -15.75 -4.76 6.60
C ASN A 82 -16.05 -6.26 6.42
N LEU A 83 -15.01 -7.11 6.37
CA LEU A 83 -15.07 -8.58 6.25
C LEU A 83 -14.77 -9.25 7.59
#